data_AF-A0A6P0M1T3-F1
#
_entry.id   AF-A0A6P0M1T3-F1
#
_cell.length_a   1.000
_cell.length_b   1.000
_cell.length_c   1.000
_cell.angle_alpha   90.00
_cell.angle_beta   90.00
_cell.angle_gamma   90.00
#
_symmetry.space_group_name_H-M   'P 1'
#
loop_
_entity.id
_entity.type
_entity.pdbx_description
1 polymer ?
#
loop_
_entity_poly.entity_id
_entity_poly.type
_entity_poly.pdbx_seq_one_letter_code
_entity_poly.pdbx_strand_id
1 'polypeptide(L)' 'MSQQFSQNFKKQPAQHTLKGSRQSVLYSMQMLYALGYAEIAEWTPLEATDVPGEVITTITKYWLLP' A
#
# COMPACT_ATOMS: atom_id res chain seq x y z
N MET A 1 -23.28 33.82 11.41
CA MET A 1 -23.61 32.72 10.48
C MET A 1 -22.34 31.93 10.21
N SER A 2 -22.19 30.76 10.83
CA SER A 2 -21.07 29.85 10.60
C SER A 2 -21.29 29.13 9.27
N GLN A 3 -20.42 29.36 8.29
CA GLN A 3 -20.42 28.56 7.07
C GLN A 3 -20.11 27.10 7.45
N GLN A 4 -21.08 26.20 7.25
CA GLN A 4 -20.85 24.77 7.34
C GLN A 4 -19.91 24.36 6.21
N PHE A 5 -18.63 24.13 6.53
CA PHE A 5 -17.69 23.47 5.64
C PHE A 5 -18.14 22.01 5.47
N SER A 6 -18.92 21.71 4.44
CA SER A 6 -19.15 20.33 4.02
C SER A 6 -18.03 19.91 3.06
N GLN A 7 -16.84 19.64 3.59
CA GLN A 7 -15.79 19.02 2.77
C GLN A 7 -16.21 17.60 2.41
N ASN A 8 -16.60 17.41 1.15
CA ASN A 8 -17.04 16.13 0.61
C ASN A 8 -15.81 15.29 0.22
N PHE A 9 -15.00 14.93 1.22
CA PHE A 9 -13.80 14.12 1.01
C PHE A 9 -14.21 12.75 0.45
N LYS A 10 -13.91 12.53 -0.84
CA LYS A 10 -14.14 11.23 -1.48
C LYS A 10 -12.95 10.34 -1.18
N LYS A 11 -13.21 9.18 -0.56
CA LYS A 11 -12.21 8.12 -0.41
C LYS A 11 -11.85 7.59 -1.79
N GLN A 12 -10.61 7.81 -2.21
CA GLN A 12 -10.09 7.22 -3.45
C GLN A 12 -9.17 6.05 -3.09
N PRO A 13 -9.41 4.85 -3.65
CA PRO A 13 -8.51 3.73 -3.46
C PRO A 13 -7.20 3.97 -4.23
N ALA A 14 -6.07 3.74 -3.58
CA ALA A 14 -4.76 3.68 -4.19
C ALA A 14 -4.20 2.28 -3.97
N GLN A 15 -3.96 1.56 -5.07
CA GLN A 15 -3.31 0.27 -5.05
C GLN A 15 -1.79 0.47 -5.15
N HIS A 16 -1.04 -0.14 -4.24
CA HIS A 16 0.41 -0.20 -4.28
C HIS A 16 0.85 -1.64 -4.50
N THR A 17 1.83 -1.82 -5.39
CA THR A 17 2.36 -3.12 -5.76
C THR A 17 3.86 -3.12 -5.54
N LEU A 18 4.36 -4.07 -4.76
CA LEU A 18 5.78 -4.35 -4.66
C LEU A 18 6.07 -5.60 -5.48
N LYS A 19 7.05 -5.50 -6.38
CA LYS A 19 7.46 -6.59 -7.28
C LYS A 19 8.98 -6.59 -7.40
N GLY A 20 9.60 -7.75 -7.26
CA GLY A 20 11.06 -7.88 -7.36
C GLY A 20 11.56 -9.12 -6.63
N SER A 21 12.87 -9.16 -6.32
CA SER A 21 13.43 -10.26 -5.52
C SER A 21 12.72 -10.37 -4.16
N ARG A 22 12.60 -11.60 -3.64
CA ARG A 22 11.99 -11.82 -2.31
C ARG A 22 12.61 -10.93 -1.22
N GLN A 23 13.93 -10.78 -1.22
CA GLN A 23 14.63 -9.96 -0.24
C GLN A 23 14.28 -8.47 -0.41
N SER A 24 14.25 -7.96 -1.64
CA SER A 24 13.91 -6.56 -1.91
C SER A 24 12.47 -6.24 -1.52
N VAL A 25 11.53 -7.16 -1.79
CA VAL A 25 10.12 -6.96 -1.41
C VAL A 25 9.95 -6.96 0.11
N LEU A 26 10.56 -7.91 0.82
CA LEU A 26 10.51 -7.96 2.28
C LEU A 26 11.14 -6.73 2.93
N TYR A 27 12.27 -6.25 2.42
CA TYR A 27 12.92 -5.04 2.92
C TYR A 27 12.03 -3.80 2.71
N SER A 28 11.42 -3.66 1.53
CA SER A 28 10.48 -2.58 1.25
C SER A 28 9.25 -2.62 2.17
N MET A 29 8.68 -3.81 2.45
CA MET A 29 7.59 -3.97 3.40
C MET A 29 8.00 -3.52 4.82
N GLN A 30 9.18 -3.95 5.29
CA GLN A 30 9.70 -3.54 6.61
C GLN A 30 9.98 -2.04 6.69
N MET A 31 10.53 -1.45 5.63
CA MET A 31 10.77 -0.01 5.55
C MET A 31 9.45 0.77 5.63
N LEU A 32 8.43 0.38 4.86
CA LEU A 32 7.13 1.04 4.89
C LEU A 32 6.42 0.88 6.24
N TYR A 33 6.60 -0.27 6.90
CA TYR A 33 6.15 -0.47 8.27
C TYR A 33 6.85 0.45 9.26
N ALA A 34 8.18 0.54 9.21
CA ALA A 34 8.96 1.42 10.09
C ALA A 34 8.62 2.91 9.91
N LEU A 35 8.18 3.31 8.71
CA LEU A 35 7.71 4.66 8.41
C LEU A 35 6.24 4.91 8.83
N GLY A 36 5.54 3.90 9.37
CA GLY A 36 4.13 4.00 9.73
C GLY A 36 3.18 4.09 8.53
N TYR A 37 3.65 3.73 7.34
CA TYR A 37 2.86 3.83 6.10
C TYR A 37 1.87 2.67 5.94
N ALA A 38 2.31 1.45 6.24
CA ALA A 38 1.48 0.25 6.15
C ALA A 38 1.92 -0.82 7.16
N GLU A 39 0.96 -1.49 7.77
CA GLU A 39 1.16 -2.70 8.58
C GLU A 39 1.56 -3.88 7.70
N ILE A 40 2.39 -4.79 8.23
CA ILE A 40 2.83 -5.98 7.48
C ILE A 40 1.64 -6.86 7.08
N ALA A 41 0.60 -6.94 7.93
CA ALA A 41 -0.60 -7.75 7.68
C ALA A 41 -1.59 -7.11 6.69
N GLU A 42 -1.41 -5.84 6.29
CA GLU A 42 -2.24 -5.22 5.25
C GLU A 42 -1.89 -5.77 3.86
N TRP A 43 -0.66 -6.25 3.67
CA TRP A 43 -0.17 -6.77 2.40
C TRP A 43 -0.77 -8.14 2.08
N THR A 44 -1.07 -8.37 0.79
CA THR A 44 -1.40 -9.71 0.32
C THR A 44 -0.21 -10.65 0.52
N PRO A 45 -0.45 -11.97 0.64
CA PRO A 45 0.64 -12.95 0.65
C PRO A 45 1.58 -12.74 -0.55
N LEU A 46 2.86 -13.07 -0.36
CA LEU A 46 3.84 -13.03 -1.45
C LEU A 46 3.54 -14.15 -2.46
N GLU A 47 3.23 -13.77 -3.69
CA GLU A 47 2.98 -14.70 -4.79
C GLU A 47 4.19 -14.72 -5.74
N ALA A 48 4.48 -15.88 -6.33
CA ALA A 48 5.49 -15.99 -7.37
C ALA A 48 4.97 -15.36 -8.67
N THR A 49 5.88 -14.82 -9.47
CA THR A 49 5.57 -14.33 -10.82
C THR A 49 6.09 -15.32 -11.87
N ASP A 50 5.91 -15.00 -13.15
CA ASP A 50 6.48 -15.76 -14.26
C ASP A 50 8.02 -15.68 -14.32
N VAL A 51 8.63 -14.78 -13.56
CA VAL A 51 10.09 -14.60 -13.48
C VAL A 51 10.64 -15.38 -12.29
N PRO A 52 11.57 -16.35 -12.49
CA PRO A 52 12.13 -17.12 -11.39
C PRO A 52 12.79 -16.26 -10.31
N GLY A 53 12.40 -16.46 -9.05
CA GLY A 53 12.92 -15.73 -7.90
C GLY A 53 12.29 -14.35 -7.67
N GLU A 54 11.41 -13.90 -8.56
CA GLU A 54 10.62 -12.70 -8.38
C GLU A 54 9.30 -13.02 -7.66
N VAL A 55 8.92 -12.13 -6.75
CA VAL A 55 7.65 -12.19 -6.03
C VAL A 55 6.91 -10.88 -6.15
N ILE A 56 5.59 -10.93 -5.93
CA ILE A 56 4.70 -9.78 -5.94
C ILE A 56 3.81 -9.79 -4.70
N THR A 57 3.48 -8.61 -4.20
CA THR A 57 2.46 -8.36 -3.17
C THR A 57 1.81 -7.01 -3.39
N THR A 58 0.57 -6.86 -2.93
CA THR A 58 -0.21 -5.64 -3.09
C THR A 58 -0.86 -5.19 -1.78
N ILE A 59 -1.11 -3.88 -1.68
CA ILE A 59 -1.99 -3.27 -0.67
C ILE A 59 -2.94 -2.29 -1.35
N THR A 60 -4.11 -2.09 -0.75
CA THR A 60 -5.03 -1.02 -1.12
C THR A 60 -5.21 -0.07 0.05
N LYS A 61 -4.83 1.20 -0.11
CA LYS A 61 -5.06 2.26 0.88
C LYS A 61 -6.16 3.19 0.37
N TYR A 62 -6.89 3.85 1.27
CA TYR A 62 -7.92 4.82 0.90
C TYR A 62 -7.50 6.22 1.29
N TRP A 63 -7.35 7.10 0.30
CA TRP A 63 -6.88 8.46 0.46
C TRP A 63 -8.09 9.39 0.51
N LEU A 64 -8.05 10.37 1.41
CA LEU A 64 -9.01 11.47 1.42
C LEU A 64 -8.41 12.60 0.61
N LEU A 65 -8.76 12.67 -0.67
CA LEU A 65 -8.37 13.80 -1.50
C LEU A 65 -9.38 14.95 -1.32
N PRO A 66 -8.90 16.20 -1.23
CA PRO A 66 -9.74 17.39 -1.07
C PRO A 66 -10.65 17.65 -2.28
#